data_AF-A0A6J3CA19-F1
#
_entry.id   AF-A0A6J3CA19-F1
#
_cell.length_a   1.000
_cell.length_b   1.000
_cell.length_c   1.000
_cell.angle_alpha   90.00
_cell.angle_beta   90.00
_cell.angle_gamma   90.00
#
_symmetry.space_group_name_H-M   'P 1'
#
loop_
_entity.id
_entity.type
_entity.pdbx_description
1 polymer ?
#
loop_
_entity_poly.entity_id
_entity_poly.type
_entity_poly.pdbx_seq_one_letter_code
_entity_poly.pdbx_strand_id
1 'polypeptide(L)'
;HGDDADKAAVVRCMAEGIATGAVRPLPATVYADHQLEQAFRYMATAGGVCRWREAGVAVLVSQADATGAGGARALLREAAALGPVGGVFNLAAVLRDAFLENLTAADFEAVAKAKVDGTQALDAATRELAPQLDYFVAFSSVSCGRGNPGQSNYGYANSAMERVVERRQADGLPGLAVQWGAIGDVGLLENNVDGKTTVVAGTEPQSIASCMQTLDTVLALGYPVVASTVLPDKCRALGTPKQDAVKSVANILGIRDLSSISKIVSFAELGMDSLMCAEIKQTLECGYNLVLSAQEIRNLTFTMLLELTGGEECSAATPAVSVFIK
;
A
#
# COMPACT_ATOMS: atom_id res chain seq x y z
N HIS A 1 14.56 -38.55 -38.37
CA HIS A 1 16.00 -38.55 -38.05
C HIS A 1 16.71 -37.22 -38.31
N GLY A 2 16.03 -36.10 -38.65
CA GLY A 2 16.67 -34.78 -38.83
C GLY A 2 16.71 -33.90 -37.56
N ASP A 3 15.71 -34.03 -36.68
CA ASP A 3 15.49 -33.12 -35.55
C ASP A 3 16.58 -33.18 -34.46
N ASP A 4 17.32 -34.29 -34.38
CA ASP A 4 18.36 -34.50 -33.36
C ASP A 4 19.73 -33.92 -33.78
N ALA A 5 19.99 -33.90 -35.09
CA ALA A 5 21.21 -33.32 -35.66
C ALA A 5 21.19 -31.78 -35.58
N ASP A 6 20.03 -31.18 -35.82
CA ASP A 6 19.83 -29.73 -35.73
C ASP A 6 19.92 -29.26 -34.27
N LYS A 7 19.35 -30.02 -33.32
CA LYS A 7 19.52 -29.77 -31.88
C LYS A 7 20.98 -29.84 -31.44
N ALA A 8 21.71 -30.86 -31.87
CA ALA A 8 23.13 -30.99 -31.56
C ALA A 8 23.97 -29.84 -32.15
N ALA A 9 23.62 -29.35 -33.35
CA ALA A 9 24.27 -28.21 -33.96
C ALA A 9 24.00 -26.91 -33.18
N VAL A 10 22.75 -26.67 -32.77
CA VAL A 10 22.39 -25.50 -31.95
C VAL A 10 23.13 -25.50 -30.62
N VAL A 11 23.18 -26.64 -29.91
CA VAL A 11 23.90 -26.75 -28.63
C VAL A 11 25.39 -26.44 -28.79
N ARG A 12 26.02 -26.96 -29.85
CA ARG A 12 27.44 -26.69 -30.13
C ARG A 12 27.69 -25.22 -30.46
N CYS A 13 26.88 -24.61 -31.34
CA CYS A 13 27.00 -23.19 -31.67
C CYS A 13 26.78 -22.30 -30.43
N MET A 14 25.88 -22.68 -29.54
CA MET A 14 25.61 -21.95 -28.30
C MET A 14 26.78 -22.07 -27.32
N ALA A 15 27.38 -23.26 -27.17
CA ALA A 15 28.57 -23.46 -26.35
C ALA A 15 29.81 -22.71 -26.89
N GLU A 16 30.04 -22.75 -28.19
CA GLU A 16 31.11 -21.99 -28.86
C GLU A 16 30.87 -20.49 -28.74
N GLY A 17 29.62 -20.04 -28.89
CA GLY A 17 29.21 -18.66 -28.69
C GLY A 17 29.50 -18.16 -27.26
N ILE A 18 29.26 -18.99 -26.25
CA ILE A 18 29.57 -18.67 -24.85
C ILE A 18 31.09 -18.61 -24.63
N ALA A 19 31.84 -19.59 -25.14
CA ALA A 19 33.30 -19.65 -24.98
C ALA A 19 34.02 -18.49 -25.68
N THR A 20 33.51 -18.03 -26.83
CA THR A 20 34.06 -16.90 -27.58
C THR A 20 33.55 -15.54 -27.10
N GLY A 21 32.55 -15.53 -26.20
CA GLY A 21 31.91 -14.31 -25.70
C GLY A 21 30.93 -13.66 -26.68
N ALA A 22 30.67 -14.27 -27.83
CA ALA A 22 29.64 -13.87 -28.80
C ALA A 22 28.22 -14.04 -28.25
N VAL A 23 28.03 -15.01 -27.35
CA VAL A 23 26.84 -15.20 -26.54
C VAL A 23 27.22 -14.92 -25.09
N ARG A 24 26.60 -13.91 -24.48
CA ARG A 24 26.76 -13.64 -23.04
C ARG A 24 25.49 -14.11 -22.33
N PRO A 25 25.53 -15.24 -21.61
CA PRO A 25 24.38 -15.68 -20.83
C PRO A 25 23.96 -14.59 -19.85
N LEU A 26 22.66 -14.42 -19.69
CA LEU A 26 22.15 -13.56 -18.63
C LEU A 26 22.60 -14.14 -17.28
N PRO A 27 22.97 -13.30 -16.31
CA PRO A 27 23.29 -13.75 -14.96
C PRO A 27 22.09 -14.50 -14.38
N ALA A 28 22.24 -15.80 -14.14
CA ALA A 28 21.21 -16.61 -13.50
C ALA A 28 21.53 -16.77 -12.01
N THR A 29 20.55 -16.47 -11.15
CA THR A 29 20.63 -16.77 -9.72
C THR A 29 19.76 -17.98 -9.45
N VAL A 30 20.35 -19.06 -8.91
CA VAL A 30 19.64 -20.31 -8.58
C VAL A 30 19.29 -20.29 -7.10
N TYR A 31 18.00 -20.41 -6.79
CA TYR A 31 17.48 -20.52 -5.43
C TYR A 31 17.14 -21.98 -5.13
N ALA A 32 17.37 -22.42 -3.88
CA ALA A 32 16.94 -23.74 -3.43
C ALA A 32 15.42 -23.77 -3.18
N ASP A 33 14.80 -24.95 -3.18
CA ASP A 33 13.34 -25.12 -3.06
C ASP A 33 12.73 -24.44 -1.82
N HIS A 34 13.48 -24.35 -0.71
CA HIS A 34 13.02 -23.67 0.52
C HIS A 34 13.10 -22.13 0.46
N GLN A 35 13.63 -21.57 -0.62
CA GLN A 35 13.79 -20.13 -0.85
C GLN A 35 12.81 -19.61 -1.90
N LEU A 36 11.73 -20.34 -2.19
CA LEU A 36 10.71 -19.98 -3.19
C LEU A 36 10.21 -18.53 -3.05
N GLU A 37 9.92 -18.07 -1.84
CA GLU A 37 9.46 -16.71 -1.62
C GLU A 37 10.54 -15.66 -1.93
N GLN A 38 11.80 -15.92 -1.56
CA GLN A 38 12.94 -15.07 -1.93
C GLN A 38 13.17 -15.07 -3.43
N ALA A 39 13.02 -16.21 -4.11
CA ALA A 39 13.12 -16.33 -5.56
C ALA A 39 12.00 -15.53 -6.25
N PHE A 40 10.76 -15.61 -5.76
CA PHE A 40 9.63 -14.84 -6.27
C PHE A 40 9.80 -13.34 -6.08
N ARG A 41 10.22 -12.90 -4.89
CA ARG A 41 10.52 -11.49 -4.62
C ARG A 41 11.69 -11.01 -5.47
N TYR A 42 12.72 -11.83 -5.66
CA TYR A 42 13.83 -11.54 -6.55
C TYR A 42 13.36 -11.39 -7.99
N MET A 43 12.55 -12.30 -8.53
CA MET A 43 12.02 -12.20 -9.89
C MET A 43 11.14 -10.95 -10.09
N ALA A 44 10.26 -10.65 -9.14
CA ALA A 44 9.37 -9.49 -9.20
C ALA A 44 10.12 -8.14 -9.12
N THR A 45 11.19 -8.08 -8.31
CA THR A 45 12.05 -6.89 -8.21
C THR A 45 13.10 -6.81 -9.32
N ALA A 46 13.59 -7.97 -9.81
CA ALA A 46 14.66 -8.07 -10.80
C ALA A 46 14.27 -7.44 -12.14
N GLY A 47 13.00 -7.54 -12.58
CA GLY A 47 12.57 -6.87 -13.81
C GLY A 47 12.72 -5.34 -13.77
N GLY A 48 12.51 -4.71 -12.60
CA GLY A 48 12.78 -3.28 -12.40
C GLY A 48 14.27 -2.97 -12.25
N VAL A 49 14.94 -3.73 -11.38
CA VAL A 49 16.37 -3.55 -11.07
C VAL A 49 17.26 -3.75 -12.31
N CYS A 50 16.99 -4.79 -13.11
CA CYS A 50 17.73 -5.04 -14.35
C CYS A 50 17.57 -3.89 -15.35
N ARG A 51 16.33 -3.44 -15.60
CA ARG A 51 16.07 -2.30 -16.51
C ARG A 51 16.79 -1.02 -16.06
N TRP A 52 16.82 -0.74 -14.76
CA TRP A 52 17.54 0.44 -14.24
C TRP A 52 19.05 0.29 -14.37
N ARG A 53 19.60 -0.90 -14.10
CA ARG A 53 21.03 -1.17 -14.30
C ARG A 53 21.43 -1.08 -15.77
N GLU A 54 20.59 -1.56 -16.68
CA GLU A 54 20.77 -1.42 -18.14
C GLU A 54 20.74 0.04 -18.58
N ALA A 55 19.91 0.87 -17.93
CA ALA A 55 19.89 2.32 -18.13
C ALA A 55 21.07 3.06 -17.46
N GLY A 56 22.02 2.34 -16.85
CA GLY A 56 23.21 2.91 -16.21
C GLY A 56 23.01 3.39 -14.76
N VAL A 57 21.88 3.09 -14.13
CA VAL A 57 21.61 3.45 -12.73
C VAL A 57 22.23 2.40 -11.80
N ALA A 58 23.03 2.86 -10.84
CA ALA A 58 23.58 1.99 -9.79
C ALA A 58 22.50 1.64 -8.77
N VAL A 59 21.92 0.44 -8.90
CA VAL A 59 20.90 -0.08 -7.98
C VAL A 59 21.48 -1.20 -7.12
N LEU A 60 21.47 -1.02 -5.80
CA LEU A 60 21.85 -2.01 -4.80
C LEU A 60 20.61 -2.48 -4.03
N VAL A 61 20.45 -3.79 -3.88
CA VAL A 61 19.41 -4.38 -3.03
C VAL A 61 20.07 -4.83 -1.74
N SER A 62 19.81 -4.12 -0.65
CA SER A 62 20.33 -4.45 0.68
C SER A 62 19.44 -5.45 1.41
N GLN A 63 20.05 -6.26 2.28
CA GLN A 63 19.35 -7.12 3.24
C GLN A 63 19.46 -6.58 4.67
N ALA A 64 20.04 -5.38 4.86
CA ALA A 64 20.20 -4.77 6.17
C ALA A 64 18.83 -4.41 6.79
N ASP A 65 18.53 -4.96 7.97
CA ASP A 65 17.31 -4.65 8.71
C ASP A 65 17.43 -3.27 9.38
N ALA A 66 16.86 -2.25 8.73
CA ALA A 66 16.89 -0.87 9.21
C ALA A 66 16.03 -0.61 10.47
N THR A 67 15.34 -1.62 11.00
CA THR A 67 14.56 -1.48 12.24
C THR A 67 15.42 -1.48 13.51
N GLY A 68 16.71 -1.82 13.39
CA GLY A 68 17.69 -1.70 14.47
C GLY A 68 18.81 -0.73 14.14
N ALA A 69 19.41 -0.11 15.16
CA ALA A 69 20.50 0.85 14.99
C ALA A 69 21.70 0.29 14.21
N GLY A 70 22.04 -0.99 14.41
CA GLY A 70 23.12 -1.65 13.68
C GLY A 70 22.82 -1.79 12.18
N GLY A 71 21.62 -2.23 11.83
CA GLY A 71 21.22 -2.41 10.43
C GLY A 71 20.99 -1.07 9.72
N ALA A 72 20.44 -0.05 10.39
CA ALA A 72 20.31 1.29 9.82
C ALA A 72 21.69 1.90 9.49
N ARG A 73 22.67 1.76 10.40
CA ARG A 73 24.06 2.20 10.13
C ARG A 73 24.71 1.41 8.99
N ALA A 74 24.50 0.10 8.93
CA ALA A 74 25.00 -0.74 7.85
C ALA A 74 24.43 -0.29 6.50
N LEU A 75 23.11 -0.07 6.42
CA LEU A 75 22.43 0.42 5.23
C LEU A 75 22.99 1.77 4.75
N LEU A 76 23.19 2.73 5.67
CA LEU A 76 23.77 4.02 5.29
C LEU A 76 25.23 3.92 4.83
N ARG A 77 26.02 2.99 5.38
CA ARG A 77 27.40 2.76 4.91
C ARG A 77 27.43 2.13 3.53
N GLU A 78 26.51 1.22 3.23
CA GLU A 78 26.35 0.65 1.89
C GLU A 78 25.97 1.73 0.87
N ALA A 79 25.04 2.61 1.22
CA ALA A 79 24.67 3.75 0.38
C ALA A 79 25.84 4.73 0.22
N ALA A 80 26.56 5.05 1.30
CA ALA A 80 27.73 5.94 1.29
C ALA A 80 28.88 5.43 0.42
N ALA A 81 28.98 4.12 0.21
CA ALA A 81 29.96 3.51 -0.70
C ALA A 81 29.65 3.79 -2.18
N LEU A 82 28.41 4.15 -2.52
CA LEU A 82 28.00 4.58 -3.86
C LEU A 82 28.12 6.10 -4.04
N GLY A 83 27.92 6.87 -2.97
CA GLY A 83 28.03 8.32 -2.93
C GLY A 83 27.38 8.93 -1.68
N PRO A 84 27.46 10.25 -1.46
CA PRO A 84 26.81 10.90 -0.33
C PRO A 84 25.31 10.58 -0.28
N VAL A 85 24.78 10.26 0.91
CA VAL A 85 23.36 9.95 1.08
C VAL A 85 22.54 11.24 1.00
N GLY A 86 21.92 11.49 -0.14
CA GLY A 86 21.05 12.66 -0.36
C GLY A 86 19.60 12.48 0.12
N GLY A 87 19.12 11.24 0.26
CA GLY A 87 17.74 11.00 0.68
C GLY A 87 17.49 9.64 1.33
N VAL A 88 16.58 9.60 2.29
CA VAL A 88 16.05 8.39 2.92
C VAL A 88 14.52 8.40 2.80
N PHE A 89 13.96 7.30 2.31
CA PHE A 89 12.53 7.11 2.12
C PHE A 89 12.08 5.85 2.87
N ASN A 90 11.39 6.00 4.01
CA ASN A 90 10.84 4.87 4.75
C ASN A 90 9.44 4.50 4.23
N LEU A 91 9.40 3.44 3.40
CA LEU A 91 8.18 2.84 2.85
C LEU A 91 7.85 1.49 3.53
N ALA A 92 8.59 1.09 4.56
CA ALA A 92 8.40 -0.19 5.21
C ALA A 92 7.06 -0.24 5.95
N ALA A 93 6.35 -1.36 5.79
CA ALA A 93 5.07 -1.59 6.43
C ALA A 93 4.85 -3.08 6.68
N VAL A 94 4.24 -3.37 7.83
CA VAL A 94 3.66 -4.67 8.19
C VAL A 94 2.24 -4.36 8.64
N LEU A 95 1.27 -5.17 8.22
CA LEU A 95 -0.14 -5.03 8.60
C LEU A 95 -0.55 -6.21 9.49
N ARG A 96 -1.34 -5.91 10.52
CA ARG A 96 -1.94 -6.86 11.47
C ARG A 96 -3.33 -6.35 11.82
N ASP A 97 -4.23 -6.45 10.85
CA ASP A 97 -5.52 -5.79 10.93
C ASP A 97 -6.48 -6.66 11.75
N ALA A 98 -6.99 -6.10 12.86
CA ALA A 98 -8.00 -6.70 13.71
C ALA A 98 -8.61 -5.62 14.61
N PHE A 99 -9.84 -5.83 15.08
CA PHE A 99 -10.39 -4.98 16.14
C PHE A 99 -9.54 -5.08 17.40
N LEU A 100 -9.57 -4.02 18.20
CA LEU A 100 -8.73 -3.89 19.39
C LEU A 100 -8.89 -5.07 20.37
N GLU A 101 -10.09 -5.63 20.49
CA GLU A 101 -10.39 -6.83 21.31
C GLU A 101 -9.66 -8.10 20.86
N ASN A 102 -9.24 -8.17 19.59
CA ASN A 102 -8.55 -9.28 18.97
C ASN A 102 -7.07 -9.00 18.69
N LEU A 103 -6.59 -7.79 19.00
CA LEU A 103 -5.18 -7.43 18.86
C LEU A 103 -4.39 -7.84 20.11
N THR A 104 -3.18 -8.33 19.89
CA THR A 104 -2.22 -8.63 20.95
C THR A 104 -1.10 -7.60 21.00
N ALA A 105 -0.34 -7.56 22.10
CA ALA A 105 0.87 -6.72 22.18
C ALA A 105 1.88 -7.06 21.07
N ALA A 106 2.01 -8.34 20.71
CA ALA A 106 2.89 -8.78 19.62
C ALA A 106 2.45 -8.23 18.25
N ASP A 107 1.15 -8.02 18.03
CA ASP A 107 0.66 -7.37 16.79
C ASP A 107 1.04 -5.89 16.75
N PHE A 108 0.98 -5.19 17.88
CA PHE A 108 1.48 -3.81 17.98
C PHE A 108 2.99 -3.74 17.75
N GLU A 109 3.77 -4.61 18.38
CA GLU A 109 5.22 -4.68 18.21
C GLU A 109 5.60 -4.96 16.74
N ALA A 110 4.94 -5.92 16.09
CA ALA A 110 5.20 -6.27 14.70
C ALA A 110 4.96 -5.11 13.73
N VAL A 111 3.88 -4.35 13.93
CA VAL A 111 3.54 -3.18 13.09
C VAL A 111 4.44 -1.98 13.43
N ALA A 112 4.72 -1.76 14.72
CA ALA A 112 5.57 -0.67 15.19
C ALA A 112 7.02 -0.84 14.73
N LYS A 113 7.56 -2.06 14.68
CA LYS A 113 8.95 -2.34 14.31
C LYS A 113 9.33 -1.69 12.95
N ALA A 114 8.48 -1.82 11.94
CA ALA A 114 8.75 -1.28 10.61
C ALA A 114 8.70 0.26 10.54
N LYS A 115 7.83 0.90 11.33
CA LYS A 115 7.54 2.34 11.24
C LYS A 115 8.15 3.16 12.34
N VAL A 116 8.03 2.73 13.59
CA VAL A 116 8.56 3.41 14.77
C VAL A 116 10.05 3.15 14.87
N ASP A 117 10.44 1.89 15.11
CA ASP A 117 11.85 1.54 15.35
C ASP A 117 12.70 1.83 14.10
N GLY A 118 12.19 1.49 12.91
CA GLY A 118 12.82 1.83 11.64
C GLY A 118 13.08 3.33 11.46
N THR A 119 12.08 4.18 11.74
CA THR A 119 12.25 5.63 11.58
C THR A 119 13.18 6.21 12.63
N GLN A 120 13.12 5.75 13.88
CA GLN A 120 14.03 6.18 14.94
C GLN A 120 15.49 5.77 14.66
N ALA A 121 15.70 4.54 14.19
CA ALA A 121 17.01 4.04 13.83
C ALA A 121 17.59 4.78 12.62
N LEU A 122 16.78 5.05 11.59
CA LEU A 122 17.17 5.86 10.44
C LEU A 122 17.44 7.32 10.83
N ASP A 123 16.63 7.91 11.72
CA ASP A 123 16.84 9.28 12.22
C ASP A 123 18.21 9.39 12.91
N ALA A 124 18.50 8.49 13.84
CA ALA A 124 19.78 8.44 14.55
C ALA A 124 20.97 8.20 13.59
N ALA A 125 20.85 7.23 12.68
CA ALA A 125 21.92 6.87 11.77
C ALA A 125 22.22 7.99 10.76
N THR A 126 21.19 8.68 10.26
CA THR A 126 21.38 9.80 9.31
C THR A 126 21.99 11.03 9.99
N ARG A 127 21.64 11.32 11.25
CA ARG A 127 22.29 12.39 12.03
C ARG A 127 23.79 12.13 12.21
N GLU A 128 24.19 10.86 12.31
CA GLU A 128 25.59 10.44 12.48
C GLU A 128 26.35 10.40 11.15
N LEU A 129 25.72 9.86 10.08
CA LEU A 129 26.43 9.40 8.88
C LEU A 129 26.04 10.14 7.59
N ALA A 130 25.00 10.99 7.59
CA ALA A 130 24.48 11.65 6.40
C ALA A 130 24.35 13.18 6.60
N PRO A 131 25.46 13.93 6.74
CA PRO A 131 25.42 15.38 6.96
C PRO A 131 24.93 16.19 5.74
N GLN A 132 24.86 15.59 4.56
CA GLN A 132 24.39 16.19 3.30
C GLN A 132 23.00 15.70 2.91
N LEU A 133 22.23 15.19 3.88
CA LEU A 133 20.89 14.70 3.60
C LEU A 133 19.97 15.86 3.23
N ASP A 134 19.31 15.77 2.07
CA ASP A 134 18.32 16.74 1.62
C ASP A 134 16.89 16.26 1.92
N TYR A 135 16.67 14.94 1.93
CA TYR A 135 15.34 14.34 2.08
C TYR A 135 15.31 13.26 3.17
N PHE A 136 14.37 13.41 4.09
CA PHE A 136 13.96 12.34 5.02
C PHE A 136 12.45 12.20 4.94
N VAL A 137 11.98 11.20 4.19
CA VAL A 137 10.57 11.04 3.85
C VAL A 137 10.03 9.75 4.43
N ALA A 138 8.89 9.82 5.10
CA ALA A 138 8.22 8.69 5.72
C ALA A 138 6.80 8.56 5.17
N PHE A 139 6.44 7.38 4.68
CA PHE A 139 5.09 7.14 4.15
C PHE A 139 4.16 6.77 5.32
N SER A 140 3.40 7.77 5.78
CA SER A 140 2.29 7.61 6.73
C SER A 140 1.02 7.16 5.99
N SER A 141 -0.10 7.10 6.71
CA SER A 141 -1.40 6.72 6.15
C SER A 141 -2.51 7.57 6.76
N VAL A 142 -3.57 7.79 5.99
CA VAL A 142 -4.80 8.41 6.52
C VAL A 142 -5.46 7.58 7.61
N SER A 143 -5.15 6.29 7.76
CA SER A 143 -5.56 5.51 8.94
C SER A 143 -5.03 6.09 10.26
N CYS A 144 -3.91 6.81 10.23
CA CYS A 144 -3.43 7.61 11.38
C CYS A 144 -4.20 8.94 11.51
N GLY A 145 -4.34 9.68 10.42
CA GLY A 145 -4.93 11.02 10.44
C GLY A 145 -6.44 11.07 10.70
N ARG A 146 -7.18 10.07 10.18
CA ARG A 146 -8.65 9.99 10.22
C ARG A 146 -9.20 8.73 10.89
N GLY A 147 -8.34 7.74 11.15
CA GLY A 147 -8.76 6.43 11.67
C GLY A 147 -9.22 5.49 10.57
N ASN A 148 -9.02 4.18 10.80
CA ASN A 148 -9.58 3.12 9.99
C ASN A 148 -9.95 1.93 10.91
N PRO A 149 -11.16 1.35 10.81
CA PRO A 149 -11.53 0.17 11.58
C PRO A 149 -10.50 -0.96 11.43
N GLY A 150 -10.20 -1.64 12.53
CA GLY A 150 -9.23 -2.74 12.54
C GLY A 150 -7.75 -2.35 12.47
N GLN A 151 -7.42 -1.05 12.40
CA GLN A 151 -6.04 -0.58 12.20
C GLN A 151 -5.52 0.34 13.32
N SER A 152 -5.92 0.10 14.58
CA SER A 152 -5.45 0.92 15.71
C SER A 152 -3.93 0.84 15.93
N ASN A 153 -3.34 -0.34 15.75
CA ASN A 153 -1.88 -0.56 15.79
C ASN A 153 -1.15 0.15 14.64
N TYR A 154 -1.69 0.10 13.42
CA TYR A 154 -1.13 0.77 12.26
C TYR A 154 -1.27 2.30 12.36
N GLY A 155 -2.41 2.79 12.83
CA GLY A 155 -2.63 4.21 13.15
C GLY A 155 -1.61 4.71 14.20
N TYR A 156 -1.41 3.95 15.27
CA TYR A 156 -0.38 4.24 16.29
C TYR A 156 1.03 4.32 15.69
N ALA A 157 1.45 3.30 14.93
CA ALA A 157 2.80 3.22 14.39
C ALA A 157 3.12 4.37 13.40
N ASN A 158 2.16 4.70 12.54
CA ASN A 158 2.27 5.86 11.64
C ASN A 158 2.31 7.18 12.42
N SER A 159 1.46 7.35 13.44
CA SER A 159 1.44 8.55 14.28
C SER A 159 2.77 8.77 15.00
N ALA A 160 3.34 7.71 15.60
CA ALA A 160 4.63 7.79 16.27
C ALA A 160 5.76 8.19 15.30
N MET A 161 5.76 7.64 14.08
CA MET A 161 6.70 8.01 13.02
C MET A 161 6.56 9.49 12.60
N GLU A 162 5.35 10.03 12.51
CA GLU A 162 5.14 11.46 12.23
C GLU A 162 5.74 12.36 13.33
N ARG A 163 5.66 11.95 14.60
CA ARG A 163 6.27 12.73 15.71
C ARG A 163 7.80 12.75 15.61
N VAL A 164 8.42 11.67 15.13
CA VAL A 164 9.87 11.65 14.83
C VAL A 164 10.20 12.66 13.74
N VAL A 165 9.40 12.70 12.67
CA VAL A 165 9.58 13.65 11.56
C VAL A 165 9.41 15.11 12.02
N GLU A 166 8.37 15.42 12.80
CA GLU A 166 8.17 16.76 13.37
C GLU A 166 9.35 17.17 14.25
N ARG A 167 9.84 16.25 15.09
CA ARG A 167 11.00 16.54 15.94
C ARG A 167 12.25 16.81 15.11
N ARG A 168 12.44 16.03 14.05
CA ARG A 168 13.57 16.18 13.12
C ARG A 168 13.53 17.53 12.42
N GLN A 169 12.36 17.97 11.97
CA GLN A 169 12.18 19.31 11.40
C GLN A 169 12.41 20.42 12.43
N ALA A 170 11.95 20.25 13.67
CA ALA A 170 12.18 21.21 14.75
C ALA A 170 13.67 21.37 15.11
N ASP A 171 14.47 20.32 14.88
CA ASP A 171 15.94 20.36 15.02
C ASP A 171 16.64 20.95 13.77
N GLY A 172 15.90 21.45 12.78
CA GLY A 172 16.44 22.05 11.54
C GLY A 172 16.90 21.05 10.50
N LEU A 173 16.52 19.77 10.62
CA LEU A 173 16.87 18.70 9.68
C LEU A 173 15.71 18.42 8.71
N PRO A 174 15.97 17.85 7.52
CA PRO A 174 14.91 17.43 6.63
C PRO A 174 13.98 16.42 7.29
N GLY A 175 12.68 16.55 7.02
CA GLY A 175 11.64 15.68 7.53
C GLY A 175 10.30 15.94 6.84
N LEU A 176 9.72 14.90 6.25
CA LEU A 176 8.38 14.91 5.66
C LEU A 176 7.68 13.58 5.91
N ALA A 177 6.49 13.61 6.50
CA ALA A 177 5.60 12.46 6.61
C ALA A 177 4.38 12.68 5.73
N VAL A 178 4.10 11.76 4.81
CA VAL A 178 2.95 11.87 3.90
C VAL A 178 1.89 10.86 4.31
N GLN A 179 0.73 11.34 4.78
CA GLN A 179 -0.45 10.54 5.05
C GLN A 179 -1.15 10.20 3.74
N TRP A 180 -0.80 9.06 3.16
CA TRP A 180 -1.42 8.59 1.93
C TRP A 180 -2.79 7.97 2.19
N GLY A 181 -3.74 8.25 1.30
CA GLY A 181 -4.99 7.51 1.13
C GLY A 181 -4.74 6.12 0.53
N ALA A 182 -5.81 5.50 0.02
CA ALA A 182 -5.68 4.30 -0.79
C ALA A 182 -4.77 4.57 -2.00
N ILE A 183 -3.81 3.69 -2.27
CA ILE A 183 -2.91 3.75 -3.45
C ILE A 183 -3.33 2.68 -4.44
N GLY A 184 -3.54 3.06 -5.70
CA GLY A 184 -3.82 2.16 -6.81
C GLY A 184 -2.57 1.73 -7.59
N ASP A 185 -2.77 0.90 -8.61
CA ASP A 185 -1.78 0.38 -9.58
C ASP A 185 -0.65 -0.53 -9.03
N VAL A 186 -0.26 -0.37 -7.76
CA VAL A 186 0.74 -1.20 -7.07
C VAL A 186 0.52 -1.20 -5.55
N GLY A 187 1.22 -2.08 -4.83
CA GLY A 187 1.42 -1.98 -3.39
C GLY A 187 0.48 -2.86 -2.56
N LEU A 188 0.27 -2.48 -1.30
CA LEU A 188 -0.41 -3.31 -0.30
C LEU A 188 -1.89 -3.58 -0.62
N LEU A 189 -2.54 -2.71 -1.40
CA LEU A 189 -3.95 -2.88 -1.78
C LEU A 189 -4.10 -3.84 -2.97
N GLU A 190 -3.22 -3.79 -3.98
CA GLU A 190 -3.29 -4.71 -5.11
C GLU A 190 -3.06 -6.17 -4.71
N ASN A 191 -2.23 -6.42 -3.71
CA ASN A 191 -2.00 -7.77 -3.20
C ASN A 191 -3.22 -8.37 -2.46
N ASN A 192 -4.22 -7.55 -2.12
CA ASN A 192 -5.36 -7.93 -1.29
C ASN A 192 -6.73 -7.76 -1.98
N VAL A 193 -6.80 -7.13 -3.16
CA VAL A 193 -8.07 -6.80 -3.81
C VAL A 193 -8.12 -7.40 -5.22
N ASP A 194 -9.12 -8.25 -5.47
CA ASP A 194 -9.50 -8.80 -6.78
C ASP A 194 -9.95 -7.67 -7.74
N GLY A 195 -9.01 -6.88 -8.27
CA GLY A 195 -9.12 -6.09 -9.51
C GLY A 195 -10.27 -5.08 -9.62
N LYS A 196 -10.88 -4.62 -8.51
CA LYS A 196 -11.95 -3.61 -8.53
C LYS A 196 -11.63 -2.43 -7.63
N THR A 197 -11.99 -1.24 -8.10
CA THR A 197 -11.89 0.05 -7.41
C THR A 197 -12.80 0.07 -6.19
N THR A 198 -12.34 -0.52 -5.09
CA THR A 198 -13.05 -0.48 -3.81
C THR A 198 -12.62 0.77 -3.05
N VAL A 199 -13.58 1.51 -2.51
CA VAL A 199 -13.30 2.62 -1.58
C VAL A 199 -12.71 2.01 -0.30
N VAL A 200 -11.46 2.34 0.01
CA VAL A 200 -10.77 1.84 1.22
C VAL A 200 -10.61 3.01 2.19
N ALA A 201 -11.03 2.81 3.44
CA ALA A 201 -11.00 3.84 4.48
C ALA A 201 -11.68 5.16 4.08
N GLY A 202 -12.73 5.09 3.24
CA GLY A 202 -13.45 6.28 2.74
C GLY A 202 -12.71 7.08 1.68
N THR A 203 -11.68 6.51 1.05
CA THR A 203 -10.90 7.11 -0.04
C THR A 203 -10.91 6.25 -1.29
N GLU A 204 -10.91 6.88 -2.46
CA GLU A 204 -10.66 6.17 -3.72
C GLU A 204 -9.15 5.90 -3.89
N PRO A 205 -8.76 4.77 -4.52
CA PRO A 205 -7.37 4.52 -4.87
C PRO A 205 -6.79 5.63 -5.75
N GLN A 206 -5.77 6.32 -5.25
CA GLN A 206 -5.00 7.31 -5.99
C GLN A 206 -4.04 6.59 -6.93
N SER A 207 -4.10 6.88 -8.23
CA SER A 207 -3.15 6.33 -9.21
C SER A 207 -1.71 6.74 -8.91
N ILE A 208 -0.75 5.91 -9.29
CA ILE A 208 0.68 6.19 -9.07
C ILE A 208 1.13 7.45 -9.80
N ALA A 209 0.59 7.73 -10.99
CA ALA A 209 0.86 8.99 -11.68
C ALA A 209 0.46 10.21 -10.82
N SER A 210 -0.69 10.15 -10.17
CA SER A 210 -1.16 11.19 -9.25
C SER A 210 -0.35 11.24 -7.96
N CYS A 211 0.04 10.09 -7.40
CA CYS A 211 0.91 10.03 -6.23
C CYS A 211 2.28 10.67 -6.51
N MET A 212 2.90 10.39 -7.66
CA MET A 212 4.20 10.95 -8.02
C MET A 212 4.15 12.47 -8.23
N GLN A 213 3.11 12.98 -8.90
CA GLN A 213 2.89 14.43 -9.03
C GLN A 213 2.66 15.11 -7.67
N THR A 214 1.93 14.44 -6.78
CA THR A 214 1.72 14.92 -5.41
C THR A 214 3.04 14.94 -4.65
N LEU A 215 3.87 13.89 -4.80
CA LEU A 215 5.19 13.80 -4.16
C LEU A 215 6.10 14.97 -4.58
N ASP A 216 6.18 15.28 -5.87
CA ASP A 216 6.92 16.44 -6.39
C ASP A 216 6.48 17.75 -5.72
N THR A 217 5.17 17.90 -5.52
CA THR A 217 4.60 19.08 -4.87
C THR A 217 4.96 19.13 -3.38
N VAL A 218 4.74 18.04 -2.63
CA VAL A 218 4.89 18.05 -1.17
C VAL A 218 6.35 18.12 -0.72
N LEU A 219 7.28 17.62 -1.54
CA LEU A 219 8.72 17.77 -1.27
C LEU A 219 9.17 19.24 -1.25
N ALA A 220 8.41 20.14 -1.88
CA ALA A 220 8.70 21.58 -1.90
C ALA A 220 7.99 22.39 -0.79
N LEU A 221 6.98 21.84 -0.11
CA LEU A 221 6.08 22.63 0.75
C LEU A 221 6.60 22.91 2.17
N GLY A 222 7.70 22.30 2.61
CA GLY A 222 8.33 22.61 3.89
C GLY A 222 7.49 22.32 5.14
N TYR A 223 6.37 21.60 5.03
CA TYR A 223 5.56 21.13 6.16
C TYR A 223 6.03 19.74 6.63
N PRO A 224 6.05 19.46 7.94
CA PRO A 224 6.54 18.17 8.45
C PRO A 224 5.56 17.03 8.19
N VAL A 225 4.25 17.30 8.15
CA VAL A 225 3.21 16.30 7.91
C VAL A 225 2.18 16.84 6.92
N VAL A 226 1.89 16.09 5.87
CA VAL A 226 0.90 16.42 4.83
C VAL A 226 0.02 15.22 4.54
N ALA A 227 -1.17 15.43 4.00
CA ALA A 227 -2.07 14.35 3.59
C ALA A 227 -2.48 14.47 2.12
N SER A 228 -2.53 13.32 1.43
CA SER A 228 -3.00 13.18 0.05
C SER A 228 -4.03 12.06 -0.04
N THR A 229 -5.26 12.41 -0.40
CA THR A 229 -6.35 11.44 -0.61
C THR A 229 -7.19 11.83 -1.81
N VAL A 230 -7.69 10.84 -2.55
CA VAL A 230 -8.78 11.04 -3.49
C VAL A 230 -10.10 10.78 -2.74
N LEU A 231 -10.95 11.80 -2.70
CA LEU A 231 -12.28 11.66 -2.13
C LEU A 231 -13.17 10.95 -3.14
N PRO A 232 -14.02 10.00 -2.71
CA PRO A 232 -15.01 9.41 -3.59
C PRO A 232 -15.91 10.49 -4.16
N ASP A 233 -16.12 10.46 -5.47
CA ASP A 233 -17.07 11.35 -6.13
C ASP A 233 -18.48 10.99 -5.63
N LYS A 234 -19.08 11.86 -4.79
CA LYS A 234 -20.51 11.75 -4.43
C LYS A 234 -21.43 11.69 -5.66
N CYS A 235 -20.94 12.13 -6.83
CA CYS A 235 -21.70 12.25 -8.08
C CYS A 235 -21.47 11.11 -9.09
N ARG A 236 -20.48 10.23 -8.90
CA ARG A 236 -20.21 9.16 -9.88
C ARG A 236 -21.15 7.95 -9.73
N ALA A 237 -21.89 7.89 -8.63
CA ALA A 237 -23.00 6.95 -8.41
C ALA A 237 -24.31 7.37 -9.11
N LEU A 238 -24.21 8.03 -10.28
CA LEU A 238 -25.35 8.27 -11.18
C LEU A 238 -25.56 7.09 -12.15
N GLY A 239 -25.12 5.89 -11.77
CA GLY A 239 -25.76 4.63 -12.18
C GLY A 239 -27.02 4.42 -11.34
N THR A 240 -28.01 3.67 -11.82
CA THR A 240 -29.28 3.45 -11.08
C THR A 240 -29.00 3.08 -9.60
N PRO A 241 -29.41 3.91 -8.63
CA PRO A 241 -28.98 3.81 -7.22
C PRO A 241 -29.29 2.45 -6.56
N LYS A 242 -30.26 1.72 -7.12
CA LYS A 242 -30.74 0.43 -6.62
C LYS A 242 -29.76 -0.72 -6.78
N GLN A 243 -28.98 -0.78 -7.86
CA GLN A 243 -28.11 -1.94 -8.14
C GLN A 243 -26.70 -1.78 -7.57
N ASP A 244 -26.23 -0.54 -7.38
CA ASP A 244 -24.85 -0.29 -7.00
C ASP A 244 -24.62 -0.47 -5.50
N ALA A 245 -25.59 -0.11 -4.64
CA ALA A 245 -25.51 -0.37 -3.20
C ALA A 245 -25.50 -1.87 -2.89
N VAL A 246 -26.39 -2.62 -3.54
CA VAL A 246 -26.48 -4.08 -3.40
C VAL A 246 -25.21 -4.76 -3.86
N LYS A 247 -24.64 -4.35 -5.00
CA LYS A 247 -23.36 -4.89 -5.48
C LYS A 247 -22.19 -4.55 -4.56
N SER A 248 -22.15 -3.32 -4.04
CA SER A 248 -21.08 -2.87 -3.12
C SER A 248 -21.09 -3.68 -1.83
N VAL A 249 -22.26 -3.84 -1.21
CA VAL A 249 -22.43 -4.65 0.00
C VAL A 249 -22.19 -6.14 -0.27
N ALA A 250 -22.62 -6.66 -1.42
CA ALA A 250 -22.33 -8.05 -1.81
C ALA A 250 -20.83 -8.31 -1.98
N ASN A 251 -20.08 -7.36 -2.56
CA ASN A 251 -18.62 -7.49 -2.69
C ASN A 251 -17.93 -7.54 -1.31
N ILE A 252 -18.37 -6.72 -0.35
CA ILE A 252 -17.82 -6.72 1.02
C ILE A 252 -18.09 -8.07 1.71
N LEU A 253 -19.27 -8.65 1.50
CA LEU A 253 -19.63 -9.98 2.01
C LEU A 253 -18.98 -11.14 1.22
N GLY A 254 -18.13 -10.85 0.21
CA GLY A 254 -17.49 -11.88 -0.63
C GLY A 254 -18.44 -12.62 -1.57
N ILE A 255 -19.65 -12.10 -1.79
CA ILE A 255 -20.69 -12.72 -2.61
C ILE A 255 -20.48 -12.35 -4.09
N ARG A 256 -20.14 -13.36 -4.91
CA ARG A 256 -19.85 -13.19 -6.34
C ARG A 256 -21.11 -13.28 -7.23
N ASP A 257 -22.11 -14.03 -6.80
CA ASP A 257 -23.38 -14.20 -7.51
C ASP A 257 -24.57 -13.96 -6.58
N LEU A 258 -25.34 -12.93 -6.90
CA LEU A 258 -26.55 -12.52 -6.17
C LEU A 258 -27.78 -13.38 -6.51
N SER A 259 -27.70 -14.24 -7.54
CA SER A 259 -28.81 -15.10 -7.97
C SER A 259 -28.90 -16.39 -7.15
N SER A 260 -27.78 -16.86 -6.59
CA SER A 260 -27.70 -18.07 -5.77
C SER A 260 -28.05 -17.87 -4.29
N ILE A 261 -28.31 -16.63 -3.87
CA ILE A 261 -28.51 -16.29 -2.44
C ILE A 261 -29.92 -15.75 -2.21
N SER A 262 -30.55 -16.25 -1.15
CA SER A 262 -31.85 -15.74 -0.69
C SER A 262 -31.69 -14.30 -0.19
N LYS A 263 -32.39 -13.36 -0.84
CA LYS A 263 -32.34 -11.91 -0.54
C LYS A 263 -33.00 -11.52 0.80
N ILE A 264 -33.50 -12.52 1.54
CA ILE A 264 -34.27 -12.38 2.78
C ILE A 264 -33.40 -12.73 4.00
N VAL A 265 -32.26 -13.39 3.79
CA VAL A 265 -31.32 -13.75 4.87
C VAL A 265 -30.59 -12.50 5.34
N SER A 266 -30.42 -12.36 6.66
CA SER A 266 -29.72 -11.22 7.25
C SER A 266 -28.22 -11.29 6.96
N PHE A 267 -27.53 -10.14 6.91
CA PHE A 267 -26.09 -10.14 6.70
C PHE A 267 -25.33 -10.90 7.80
N ALA A 268 -25.81 -10.87 9.05
CA ALA A 268 -25.25 -11.67 10.14
C ALA A 268 -25.26 -13.19 9.84
N GLU A 269 -26.33 -13.69 9.22
CA GLU A 269 -26.45 -15.11 8.84
C GLU A 269 -25.65 -15.46 7.58
N LEU A 270 -25.28 -14.47 6.77
CA LEU A 270 -24.39 -14.62 5.61
C LEU A 270 -22.90 -14.63 5.99
N GLY A 271 -22.57 -14.70 7.28
CA GLY A 271 -21.19 -14.75 7.78
C GLY A 271 -20.52 -13.39 7.87
N MET A 272 -21.31 -12.30 7.94
CA MET A 272 -20.77 -10.96 8.16
C MET A 272 -20.06 -10.88 9.52
N ASP A 273 -18.77 -10.60 9.49
CA ASP A 273 -17.99 -10.31 10.69
C ASP A 273 -18.06 -8.83 11.09
N SER A 274 -17.41 -8.49 12.20
CA SER A 274 -17.37 -7.11 12.69
C SER A 274 -16.69 -6.13 11.70
N LEU A 275 -15.78 -6.61 10.85
CA LEU A 275 -14.98 -5.78 9.93
C LEU A 275 -15.80 -5.45 8.71
N MET A 276 -16.43 -6.48 8.12
CA MET A 276 -17.43 -6.33 7.06
C MET A 276 -18.57 -5.41 7.50
N CYS A 277 -19.04 -5.51 8.75
CA CYS A 277 -20.07 -4.61 9.28
C CYS A 277 -19.62 -3.14 9.28
N ALA A 278 -18.37 -2.86 9.66
CA ALA A 278 -17.81 -1.51 9.63
C ALA A 278 -17.63 -0.99 8.19
N GLU A 279 -17.17 -1.84 7.27
CA GLU A 279 -17.03 -1.51 5.84
C GLU A 279 -18.39 -1.24 5.18
N ILE A 280 -19.40 -2.06 5.48
CA ILE A 280 -20.78 -1.86 5.02
C ILE A 280 -21.31 -0.53 5.56
N LYS A 281 -21.12 -0.26 6.86
CA LYS A 281 -21.54 0.99 7.48
C LYS A 281 -20.92 2.19 6.75
N GLN A 282 -19.61 2.18 6.57
CA GLN A 282 -18.89 3.28 5.91
C GLN A 282 -19.31 3.43 4.44
N THR A 283 -19.52 2.32 3.74
CA THR A 283 -19.99 2.32 2.35
C THR A 283 -21.39 2.92 2.21
N LEU A 284 -22.31 2.58 3.12
CA LEU A 284 -23.68 3.10 3.13
C LEU A 284 -23.73 4.58 3.54
N GLU A 285 -22.96 4.96 4.56
CA GLU A 285 -22.88 6.34 5.04
C GLU A 285 -22.22 7.27 4.01
N CYS A 286 -21.05 6.88 3.48
CA CYS A 286 -20.29 7.73 2.55
C CYS A 286 -20.83 7.68 1.11
N GLY A 287 -21.29 6.51 0.65
CA GLY A 287 -21.70 6.29 -0.74
C GLY A 287 -23.16 6.60 -1.01
N TYR A 288 -24.05 6.39 -0.03
CA TYR A 288 -25.50 6.46 -0.22
C TYR A 288 -26.22 7.37 0.78
N ASN A 289 -25.47 8.05 1.66
CA ASN A 289 -26.00 8.91 2.73
C ASN A 289 -26.99 8.18 3.67
N LEU A 290 -26.82 6.86 3.82
CA LEU A 290 -27.63 6.02 4.69
C LEU A 290 -26.90 5.84 6.02
N VAL A 291 -27.36 6.55 7.05
CA VAL A 291 -26.81 6.45 8.40
C VAL A 291 -27.54 5.34 9.16
N LEU A 292 -26.83 4.23 9.39
CA LEU A 292 -27.36 3.05 10.06
C LEU A 292 -26.43 2.62 11.21
N SER A 293 -27.01 2.20 12.32
CA SER A 293 -26.28 1.61 13.44
C SER A 293 -25.76 0.22 13.08
N ALA A 294 -24.72 -0.24 13.80
CA ALA A 294 -24.18 -1.58 13.62
C ALA A 294 -25.22 -2.69 13.90
N GLN A 295 -26.23 -2.42 14.74
CA GLN A 295 -27.31 -3.36 15.00
C GLN A 295 -28.31 -3.42 13.84
N GLU A 296 -28.61 -2.28 13.21
CA GLU A 296 -29.44 -2.22 12.01
C GLU A 296 -28.75 -2.92 10.83
N ILE A 297 -27.44 -2.74 10.68
CA ILE A 297 -26.65 -3.40 9.63
C ILE A 297 -26.62 -4.92 9.79
N ARG A 298 -26.52 -5.43 11.03
CA ARG A 298 -26.57 -6.87 11.32
C ARG A 298 -27.88 -7.52 10.91
N ASN A 299 -28.99 -6.81 11.09
CA ASN A 299 -30.32 -7.30 10.75
C ASN A 299 -30.72 -6.95 9.31
N LEU A 300 -29.85 -6.27 8.56
CA LEU A 300 -30.15 -5.82 7.21
C LEU A 300 -30.16 -7.00 6.25
N THR A 301 -31.08 -6.95 5.29
CA THR A 301 -31.19 -7.91 4.20
C THR A 301 -31.01 -7.18 2.88
N PHE A 302 -30.68 -7.89 1.81
CA PHE A 302 -30.65 -7.29 0.48
C PHE A 302 -32.01 -6.72 0.05
N THR A 303 -33.12 -7.27 0.57
CA THR A 303 -34.46 -6.72 0.35
C THR A 303 -34.64 -5.36 1.03
N MET A 304 -34.26 -5.24 2.30
CA MET A 304 -34.34 -3.98 3.04
C MET A 304 -33.41 -2.90 2.46
N LEU A 305 -32.22 -3.30 1.99
CA LEU A 305 -31.28 -2.39 1.33
C LEU A 305 -31.84 -1.81 0.02
N LEU A 306 -32.59 -2.61 -0.74
CA LEU A 306 -33.27 -2.17 -1.96
C LEU A 306 -34.40 -1.18 -1.68
N GLU A 307 -35.06 -1.29 -0.53
CA GLU A 307 -36.12 -0.37 -0.11
C GLU A 307 -35.55 0.99 0.36
N LEU A 308 -34.44 0.98 1.10
CA LEU A 308 -33.82 2.18 1.67
C LEU A 308 -33.18 3.12 0.63
N THR A 309 -32.76 2.61 -0.53
CA THR A 309 -32.08 3.38 -1.58
C THR A 309 -33.04 4.07 -2.58
N GLY A 310 -34.32 4.24 -2.20
CA GLY A 310 -35.42 4.57 -3.10
C GLY A 310 -35.90 6.03 -3.20
N GLY A 311 -35.19 7.07 -2.70
CA GLY A 311 -35.73 8.45 -2.66
C GLY A 311 -34.75 9.63 -2.90
N GLU A 312 -35.15 10.49 -3.85
CA GLU A 312 -34.75 11.88 -4.25
C GLU A 312 -33.33 12.25 -4.73
N GLU A 313 -33.27 12.94 -5.89
CA GLU A 313 -32.11 13.36 -6.69
C GLU A 313 -31.47 14.70 -6.22
N CYS A 314 -30.14 14.83 -6.27
CA CYS A 314 -29.44 16.10 -6.05
C CYS A 314 -28.26 16.30 -7.03
N SER A 315 -28.02 17.54 -7.46
CA SER A 315 -27.25 17.95 -8.66
C SER A 315 -25.72 17.80 -8.60
N ALA A 316 -25.09 17.55 -9.75
CA ALA A 316 -23.68 17.16 -9.94
C ALA A 316 -22.60 18.24 -9.77
N ALA A 317 -21.42 17.86 -9.25
CA ALA A 317 -20.16 18.63 -9.21
C ALA A 317 -18.93 17.75 -9.53
N THR A 318 -17.85 18.35 -10.03
CA THR A 318 -16.62 17.74 -10.60
C THR A 318 -15.64 17.14 -9.56
N PRO A 319 -14.91 16.03 -9.85
CA PRO A 319 -13.90 15.45 -8.95
C PRO A 319 -12.76 16.40 -8.61
N ALA A 320 -12.41 16.48 -7.32
CA ALA A 320 -11.33 17.30 -6.80
C ALA A 320 -10.34 16.49 -5.96
N VAL A 321 -9.06 16.52 -6.34
CA VAL A 321 -7.97 16.07 -5.48
C VAL A 321 -7.81 17.11 -4.36
N SER A 322 -7.85 16.66 -3.11
CA SER A 322 -7.75 17.55 -1.94
C SER A 322 -6.47 17.25 -1.18
N VAL A 323 -5.59 18.25 -1.06
CA VAL A 323 -4.40 18.22 -0.21
C VAL A 323 -4.74 18.90 1.11
N PHE A 324 -4.57 18.20 2.22
CA PHE A 324 -4.78 18.76 3.56
C PHE A 324 -3.43 18.93 4.25
N ILE A 325 -3.20 20.09 4.85
CA ILE A 325 -2.03 20.40 5.68
C ILE A 325 -2.50 20.34 7.13
N LYS A 326 -1.76 19.59 7.97
CA LYS A 326 -2.01 19.49 9.40
C LYS A 326 -1.10 20.46 10.16
#